data_AF-A0AAV2QYR9-F1
#
_entry.id   AF-A0AAV2QYR9-F1
#
_cell.length_a   1.000
_cell.length_b   1.000
_cell.length_c   1.000
_cell.angle_alpha   90.00
_cell.angle_beta   90.00
_cell.angle_gamma   90.00
#
_symmetry.space_group_name_H-M   'P 1'
#
loop_
_entity.id
_entity.type
_entity.pdbx_description
1 polymer ?
#
loop_
_entity_poly.entity_id
_entity_poly.type
_entity_poly.pdbx_seq_one_letter_code
_entity_poly.pdbx_strand_id
1 'polypeptide(L)'
;MLRSSEIVAYAQLYNNSKFVHLKPTVCIYLMYHCVPYGDDSLVINAIDGPRPSEKDIVSLRAYMLLFLKQLIMIGNGVKEDELQAILNFLSTMHEDENLHDVLQMLMSLMSEHPSSMVPAFDAKHGVRTVFKLLASESQLIRLQALKLLGYFLSRSTHKRKYDVMNPHNLYTLLAERLLVHEETLTLPTYNCLYEILTEHISQQVMYCKHPEPESHYRLENP
;
A
#
# COMPACT_ATOMS: atom_id res chain seq x y z
N MET A 1 -24.42 2.76 10.35
CA MET A 1 -23.65 3.91 9.85
C MET A 1 -23.36 4.82 11.02
N LEU A 2 -22.09 5.15 11.30
CA LEU A 2 -21.76 6.15 12.34
C LEU A 2 -21.73 7.54 11.68
N ARG A 3 -22.52 8.49 12.19
CA ARG A 3 -22.65 9.88 11.67
C ARG A 3 -21.33 10.64 11.68
N SER A 4 -21.19 11.71 10.88
CA SER A 4 -20.07 12.67 11.03
C SER A 4 -19.99 13.28 12.43
N SER A 5 -21.14 13.52 13.08
CA SER A 5 -21.23 13.92 14.48
C SER A 5 -20.88 12.81 15.45
N GLU A 6 -21.09 11.54 15.07
CA GLU A 6 -20.62 10.40 15.85
C GLU A 6 -19.13 10.16 15.61
N ILE A 7 -18.56 10.40 14.43
CA ILE A 7 -17.12 10.37 14.18
C ILE A 7 -16.43 11.52 14.93
N VAL A 8 -17.05 12.69 15.01
CA VAL A 8 -16.60 13.81 15.85
C VAL A 8 -16.82 13.52 17.34
N ALA A 9 -17.90 12.83 17.73
CA ALA A 9 -18.09 12.37 19.12
C ALA A 9 -17.14 11.21 19.48
N TYR A 10 -16.80 10.34 18.53
CA TYR A 10 -15.69 9.37 18.53
C TYR A 10 -14.34 10.07 18.22
N ALA A 11 -14.28 11.40 18.20
CA ALA A 11 -13.03 12.14 18.29
C ALA A 11 -12.97 12.95 19.60
N GLN A 12 -14.13 13.31 20.16
CA GLN A 12 -14.28 14.06 21.41
C GLN A 12 -14.33 13.16 22.65
N LEU A 13 -14.96 11.98 22.61
CA LEU A 13 -14.86 10.92 23.63
C LEU A 13 -13.41 10.40 23.78
N TYR A 14 -12.56 10.67 22.79
CA TYR A 14 -11.19 10.17 22.66
C TYR A 14 -10.17 11.11 23.32
N ASN A 15 -10.52 12.38 23.49
CA ASN A 15 -9.79 13.32 24.34
C ASN A 15 -9.82 12.88 25.82
N ASN A 16 -10.73 11.99 26.21
CA ASN A 16 -10.80 11.33 27.51
C ASN A 16 -10.09 9.96 27.50
N SER A 17 -8.77 9.99 27.32
CA SER A 17 -7.74 9.16 28.00
C SER A 17 -7.95 7.65 28.31
N LYS A 18 -8.86 6.91 27.66
CA LYS A 18 -9.04 5.46 27.90
C LYS A 18 -9.01 4.51 26.68
N PHE A 19 -8.80 5.00 25.46
CA PHE A 19 -8.67 4.14 24.28
C PHE A 19 -7.35 4.39 23.53
N VAL A 20 -6.27 3.82 24.07
CA VAL A 20 -4.90 3.79 23.50
C VAL A 20 -4.79 2.79 22.31
N HIS A 21 -5.89 2.21 21.86
CA HIS A 21 -5.90 1.08 20.92
C HIS A 21 -6.90 1.27 19.77
N LEU A 22 -6.77 2.35 18.99
CA LEU A 22 -7.32 2.32 17.64
C LEU A 22 -6.40 1.48 16.77
N LYS A 23 -6.71 0.18 16.63
CA LYS A 23 -5.95 -0.71 15.75
C LYS A 23 -6.20 -0.32 14.29
N PRO A 24 -5.21 -0.34 13.38
CA PRO A 24 -5.37 -0.34 11.93
C PRO A 24 -6.56 -1.14 11.45
N THR A 25 -6.87 -2.26 12.11
CA THR A 25 -8.06 -3.08 11.86
C THR A 25 -9.36 -2.28 11.83
N VAL A 26 -9.55 -1.27 12.69
CA VAL A 26 -10.75 -0.42 12.73
C VAL A 26 -10.76 0.59 11.58
N CYS A 27 -9.63 1.23 11.27
CA CYS A 27 -9.52 2.14 10.13
C CYS A 27 -9.70 1.38 8.80
N ILE A 28 -9.10 0.21 8.68
CA ILE A 28 -9.27 -0.76 7.59
C ILE A 28 -10.75 -1.14 7.46
N TYR A 29 -11.40 -1.48 8.57
CA TYR A 29 -12.83 -1.81 8.59
C TYR A 29 -13.71 -0.63 8.14
N LEU A 30 -13.37 0.59 8.54
CA LEU A 30 -14.07 1.79 8.07
C LEU A 30 -13.86 2.00 6.56
N MET A 31 -12.67 1.75 6.02
CA MET A 31 -12.43 1.77 4.57
C MET A 31 -13.25 0.68 3.84
N TYR A 32 -13.35 -0.53 4.42
CA TYR A 32 -14.21 -1.62 3.93
C TYR A 32 -15.69 -1.22 3.83
N HIS A 33 -16.18 -0.41 4.77
CA HIS A 33 -17.61 -0.06 4.84
C HIS A 33 -18.00 1.27 4.18
N CYS A 34 -17.02 2.11 3.82
CA CYS A 34 -17.29 3.30 3.00
C CYS A 34 -17.52 2.96 1.51
N VAL A 35 -17.27 1.72 1.10
CA VAL A 35 -17.41 1.23 -0.28
C VAL A 35 -18.14 -0.11 -0.24
N PRO A 36 -19.44 -0.15 -0.55
CA PRO A 36 -19.74 -0.81 -1.82
C PRO A 36 -20.72 0.01 -2.66
N TYR A 37 -20.32 0.29 -3.90
CA TYR A 37 -21.26 0.38 -5.01
C TYR A 37 -21.51 -1.05 -5.48
N GLY A 38 -22.77 -1.49 -5.49
CA GLY A 38 -23.15 -2.64 -6.31
C GLY A 38 -23.84 -3.82 -5.64
N ASP A 39 -24.15 -3.78 -4.34
CA ASP A 39 -25.04 -4.77 -3.76
C ASP A 39 -26.24 -4.12 -3.07
N ASP A 40 -27.26 -3.83 -3.88
CA ASP A 40 -28.59 -3.39 -3.42
C ASP A 40 -29.30 -4.44 -2.52
N SER A 41 -28.72 -5.62 -2.33
CA SER A 41 -29.33 -6.69 -1.53
C SER A 41 -29.09 -6.56 -0.02
N LEU A 42 -28.15 -5.72 0.41
CA LEU A 42 -27.91 -5.40 1.83
C LEU A 42 -28.26 -3.95 2.12
N VAL A 43 -29.57 -3.64 2.07
CA VAL A 43 -30.14 -2.41 2.63
C VAL A 43 -29.93 -2.43 4.14
N ILE A 44 -28.74 -2.03 4.57
CA ILE A 44 -28.48 -1.69 5.96
C ILE A 44 -29.23 -0.40 6.20
N ASN A 45 -30.32 -0.47 6.98
CA ASN A 45 -31.14 0.66 7.41
C ASN A 45 -30.28 1.73 8.10
N ALA A 46 -29.67 2.61 7.31
CA ALA A 46 -28.94 3.78 7.75
C ALA A 46 -29.95 4.93 7.87
N ILE A 47 -30.05 5.46 9.07
CA ILE A 47 -31.02 6.46 9.51
C ILE A 47 -30.77 7.78 8.73
N ASP A 48 -31.73 8.16 7.88
CA ASP A 48 -31.93 9.41 7.12
C ASP A 48 -30.74 10.40 7.02
N GLY A 49 -29.94 10.27 5.97
CA GLY A 49 -29.04 11.31 5.47
C GLY A 49 -28.53 11.01 4.06
N PRO A 50 -28.31 12.02 3.20
CA PRO A 50 -27.76 11.78 1.86
C PRO A 50 -26.34 11.21 1.96
N ARG A 51 -26.01 10.27 1.07
CA ARG A 51 -24.66 9.71 0.95
C ARG A 51 -23.64 10.86 0.76
N PRO A 52 -22.50 10.86 1.47
CA PRO A 52 -21.44 11.83 1.23
C PRO A 52 -21.00 11.85 -0.23
N SER A 53 -20.54 13.01 -0.73
CA SER A 53 -20.05 13.09 -2.10
C SER A 53 -18.77 12.26 -2.28
N GLU A 54 -18.46 11.87 -3.51
CA GLU A 54 -17.21 11.16 -3.83
C GLU A 54 -15.97 11.91 -3.33
N LYS A 55 -15.98 13.24 -3.49
CA LYS A 55 -14.92 14.12 -2.96
C LYS A 55 -14.79 14.04 -1.44
N ASP A 56 -15.91 13.97 -0.72
CA ASP A 56 -15.90 13.84 0.74
C ASP A 56 -15.37 12.47 1.16
N ILE A 57 -15.73 11.41 0.43
CA ILE A 57 -15.26 10.05 0.66
C ILE A 57 -13.74 9.97 0.48
N VAL A 58 -13.21 10.49 -0.63
CA VAL A 58 -11.76 10.54 -0.90
C VAL A 58 -11.03 11.34 0.18
N SER A 59 -11.58 12.50 0.57
CA SER A 59 -10.98 13.34 1.61
C SER A 59 -10.95 12.63 2.97
N LEU A 60 -12.04 11.96 3.35
CA LEU A 60 -12.14 11.18 4.59
C LEU A 60 -11.14 10.02 4.59
N ARG A 61 -11.03 9.26 3.49
CA ARG A 61 -10.03 8.19 3.34
C ARG A 61 -8.62 8.71 3.55
N ALA A 62 -8.27 9.84 2.92
CA ALA A 62 -6.97 10.46 3.07
C ALA A 62 -6.68 10.86 4.53
N TYR A 63 -7.63 11.49 5.23
CA TYR A 63 -7.46 11.85 6.64
C TYR A 63 -7.33 10.62 7.55
N MET A 64 -8.14 9.58 7.32
CA MET A 64 -8.06 8.33 8.08
C MET A 64 -6.70 7.65 7.90
N LEU A 65 -6.18 7.60 6.67
CA LEU A 65 -4.87 7.01 6.39
C LEU A 65 -3.73 7.86 6.94
N LEU A 66 -3.81 9.18 6.86
CA LEU A 66 -2.82 10.05 7.47
C LEU A 66 -2.78 9.83 8.98
N PHE A 67 -3.95 9.79 9.64
CA PHE A 67 -4.04 9.51 11.06
C PHE A 67 -3.47 8.12 11.41
N LEU A 68 -3.83 7.10 10.63
CA LEU A 68 -3.32 5.74 10.81
C LEU A 68 -1.80 5.67 10.67
N LYS A 69 -1.24 6.32 9.66
CA LYS A 69 0.20 6.43 9.45
C LYS A 69 0.89 7.05 10.67
N GLN A 70 0.33 8.13 11.22
CA GLN A 70 0.86 8.75 12.44
C GLN A 70 0.79 7.79 13.63
N LEU A 71 -0.32 7.08 13.83
CA LEU A 71 -0.48 6.10 14.92
C LEU A 71 0.53 4.96 14.85
N ILE A 72 0.76 4.42 13.66
CA ILE A 72 1.73 3.33 13.41
C ILE A 72 3.15 3.74 13.81
N MET A 73 3.47 5.03 13.64
CA MET A 73 4.78 5.59 13.95
C MET A 73 4.93 6.06 15.41
N ILE A 74 3.88 5.97 16.24
CA ILE A 74 4.01 6.34 17.66
C ILE A 74 4.93 5.35 18.38
N GLY A 75 6.11 5.84 18.78
CA GLY A 75 7.10 5.11 19.55
C GLY A 75 8.36 4.77 18.74
N ASN A 76 8.98 3.62 19.03
CA ASN A 76 10.24 3.19 18.42
C ASN A 76 10.03 2.42 17.10
N GLY A 77 9.32 3.04 16.15
CA GLY A 77 9.07 2.46 14.82
C GLY A 77 7.82 1.60 14.74
N VAL A 78 7.68 0.92 13.59
CA VAL A 78 6.45 0.21 13.22
C VAL A 78 6.24 -1.05 14.05
N LYS A 79 5.08 -1.11 14.70
CA LYS A 79 4.63 -2.29 15.44
C LYS A 79 4.27 -3.41 14.48
N GLU A 80 4.75 -4.61 14.78
CA GLU A 80 4.58 -5.80 13.95
C GLU A 80 3.12 -6.17 13.63
N ASP A 81 2.23 -6.07 14.62
CA ASP A 81 0.81 -6.36 14.44
C ASP A 81 0.14 -5.39 13.48
N GLU A 82 0.58 -4.13 13.49
CA GLU A 82 -0.01 -3.08 12.66
C GLU A 82 0.40 -3.22 11.20
N LEU A 83 1.67 -3.57 10.96
CA LEU A 83 2.12 -3.92 9.63
C LEU A 83 1.43 -5.17 9.10
N GLN A 84 1.26 -6.20 9.94
CA GLN A 84 0.54 -7.41 9.54
C GLN A 84 -0.91 -7.10 9.17
N ALA A 85 -1.58 -6.20 9.91
CA ALA A 85 -2.94 -5.77 9.58
C ALA A 85 -3.02 -5.08 8.21
N ILE A 86 -2.04 -4.22 7.87
CA ILE A 86 -1.94 -3.58 6.55
C ILE A 86 -1.72 -4.64 5.45
N LEU A 87 -0.79 -5.58 5.66
CA LEU A 87 -0.52 -6.63 4.68
C LEU A 87 -1.72 -7.55 4.45
N ASN A 88 -2.47 -7.85 5.51
CA ASN A 88 -3.72 -8.61 5.43
C ASN A 88 -4.75 -7.85 4.61
N PHE A 89 -4.96 -6.55 4.87
CA PHE A 89 -5.87 -5.71 4.08
C PHE A 89 -5.53 -5.75 2.59
N LEU A 90 -4.27 -5.53 2.24
CA LEU A 90 -3.81 -5.57 0.86
C LEU A 90 -4.01 -6.96 0.22
N SER A 91 -3.98 -8.02 1.03
CA SER A 91 -4.17 -9.40 0.56
C SER A 91 -5.65 -9.76 0.38
N THR A 92 -6.58 -9.15 1.12
CA THR A 92 -8.01 -9.51 1.12
C THR A 92 -8.94 -8.46 0.54
N MET A 93 -8.47 -7.23 0.31
CA MET A 93 -9.26 -6.18 -0.35
C MET A 93 -9.24 -6.36 -1.87
N HIS A 94 -10.36 -6.04 -2.50
CA HIS A 94 -10.59 -6.17 -3.93
C HIS A 94 -10.91 -4.84 -4.62
N GLU A 95 -11.25 -3.80 -3.87
CA GLU A 95 -11.49 -2.46 -4.40
C GLU A 95 -10.16 -1.77 -4.74
N ASP A 96 -9.91 -1.52 -6.02
CA ASP A 96 -8.64 -0.97 -6.52
C ASP A 96 -8.30 0.37 -5.88
N GLU A 97 -9.25 1.29 -5.74
CA GLU A 97 -8.95 2.59 -5.14
C GLU A 97 -8.46 2.44 -3.70
N ASN A 98 -9.09 1.55 -2.92
CA ASN A 98 -8.72 1.30 -1.54
C ASN A 98 -7.33 0.65 -1.45
N LEU A 99 -7.03 -0.28 -2.35
CA LEU A 99 -5.71 -0.89 -2.48
C LEU A 99 -4.66 0.17 -2.83
N HIS A 100 -4.96 1.05 -3.78
CA HIS A 100 -4.08 2.12 -4.22
C HIS A 100 -3.70 3.06 -3.06
N ASP A 101 -4.69 3.55 -2.31
CA ASP A 101 -4.45 4.46 -1.19
C ASP A 101 -3.59 3.81 -0.10
N VAL A 102 -3.88 2.55 0.26
CA VAL A 102 -3.12 1.84 1.30
C VAL A 102 -1.70 1.50 0.81
N LEU A 103 -1.52 1.17 -0.47
CA LEU A 103 -0.20 1.01 -1.07
C LEU A 103 0.61 2.31 -1.02
N GLN A 104 0.00 3.45 -1.34
CA GLN A 104 0.63 4.76 -1.24
C GLN A 104 1.05 5.09 0.21
N MET A 105 0.19 4.83 1.19
CA MET A 105 0.53 4.98 2.61
C MET A 105 1.71 4.07 3.01
N LEU A 106 1.69 2.80 2.60
CA LEU A 106 2.74 1.83 2.96
C LEU A 106 4.09 2.18 2.33
N MET A 107 4.11 2.62 1.07
CA MET A 107 5.32 3.11 0.40
C MET A 107 5.86 4.37 1.09
N SER A 108 4.97 5.29 1.50
CA SER A 108 5.37 6.48 2.26
C SER A 108 6.05 6.09 3.58
N LEU A 109 5.47 5.17 4.37
CA LEU A 109 6.11 4.62 5.57
C LEU A 109 7.50 4.03 5.27
N MET A 110 7.60 3.22 4.21
CA MET A 110 8.85 2.56 3.83
C MET A 110 9.95 3.55 3.42
N SER A 111 9.57 4.63 2.71
CA SER A 111 10.50 5.68 2.29
C SER A 111 10.99 6.55 3.45
N GLU A 112 10.11 6.87 4.40
CA GLU A 112 10.41 7.76 5.53
C GLU A 112 11.14 7.03 6.67
N HIS A 113 10.83 5.74 6.87
CA HIS A 113 11.34 4.96 8.00
C HIS A 113 11.92 3.59 7.58
N PRO A 114 12.87 3.54 6.63
CA PRO A 114 13.37 2.29 6.06
C PRO A 114 14.06 1.39 7.10
N SER A 115 14.74 1.98 8.11
CA SER A 115 15.45 1.22 9.14
C SER A 115 14.53 0.32 9.97
N SER A 116 13.29 0.73 10.22
CA SER A 116 12.27 -0.09 10.88
C SER A 116 11.38 -0.85 9.89
N MET A 117 11.02 -0.23 8.77
CA MET A 117 10.06 -0.79 7.83
C MET A 117 10.60 -1.97 7.02
N VAL A 118 11.83 -1.88 6.53
CA VAL A 118 12.45 -2.94 5.73
C VAL A 118 12.54 -4.26 6.52
N PRO A 119 13.13 -4.31 7.73
CA PRO A 119 13.19 -5.57 8.48
C PRO A 119 11.80 -6.07 8.91
N ALA A 120 10.88 -5.18 9.29
CA ALA A 120 9.53 -5.59 9.67
C ALA A 120 8.74 -6.17 8.49
N PHE A 121 8.87 -5.57 7.30
CA PHE A 121 8.22 -6.03 6.07
C PHE A 121 8.73 -7.39 5.64
N ASP A 122 10.05 -7.60 5.71
CA ASP A 122 10.70 -8.90 5.46
C ASP A 122 10.19 -9.97 6.45
N ALA A 123 10.22 -9.67 7.75
CA ALA A 123 9.79 -10.57 8.81
C ALA A 123 8.30 -10.98 8.71
N LYS A 124 7.44 -10.12 8.14
CA LYS A 124 6.02 -10.40 7.87
C LYS A 124 5.77 -10.96 6.47
N HIS A 125 6.82 -11.35 5.74
CA HIS A 125 6.73 -11.87 4.39
C HIS A 125 6.00 -10.94 3.40
N GLY A 126 6.20 -9.62 3.52
CA GLY A 126 5.50 -8.62 2.71
C GLY A 126 5.68 -8.79 1.21
N VAL A 127 6.78 -9.40 0.75
CA VAL A 127 6.99 -9.76 -0.66
C VAL A 127 5.90 -10.72 -1.16
N ARG A 128 5.34 -11.60 -0.32
CA ARG A 128 4.19 -12.45 -0.72
C ARG A 128 2.98 -11.59 -1.09
N THR A 129 2.70 -10.53 -0.33
CA THR A 129 1.62 -9.58 -0.63
C THR A 129 1.88 -8.83 -1.93
N VAL A 130 3.13 -8.44 -2.21
CA VAL A 130 3.52 -7.85 -3.52
C VAL A 130 3.16 -8.81 -4.66
N PHE A 131 3.61 -10.06 -4.60
CA PHE A 131 3.37 -11.03 -5.66
C PHE A 131 1.88 -11.40 -5.84
N LYS A 132 1.09 -11.34 -4.77
CA LYS A 132 -0.38 -11.40 -4.87
C LYS A 132 -0.93 -10.24 -5.68
N LEU A 133 -0.50 -9.02 -5.38
CA LEU A 133 -1.02 -7.81 -6.03
C LEU A 133 -0.57 -7.67 -7.49
N LEU A 134 0.60 -8.23 -7.85
CA LEU A 134 1.04 -8.33 -9.25
C LEU A 134 0.08 -9.17 -10.13
N ALA A 135 -0.78 -9.99 -9.53
CA ALA A 135 -1.80 -10.74 -10.25
C ALA A 135 -3.14 -9.97 -10.41
N SER A 136 -3.25 -8.74 -9.88
CA SER A 136 -4.45 -7.92 -10.03
C SER A 136 -4.75 -7.64 -11.51
N GLU A 137 -6.03 -7.63 -11.89
CA GLU A 137 -6.49 -7.20 -13.23
C GLU A 137 -6.19 -5.71 -13.48
N SER A 138 -6.13 -4.93 -12.40
CA SER A 138 -5.82 -3.50 -12.44
C SER A 138 -4.34 -3.24 -12.68
N GLN A 139 -4.01 -2.67 -13.84
CA GLN A 139 -2.63 -2.30 -14.16
C GLN A 139 -2.06 -1.32 -13.14
N LEU A 140 -2.87 -0.38 -12.64
CA LEU A 140 -2.45 0.55 -11.60
C LEU A 140 -1.97 -0.21 -10.35
N ILE A 141 -2.73 -1.19 -9.85
CA ILE A 141 -2.35 -1.98 -8.68
C ILE A 141 -1.08 -2.79 -8.93
N ARG A 142 -0.92 -3.38 -10.12
CA ARG A 142 0.32 -4.08 -10.49
C ARG A 142 1.54 -3.14 -10.45
N LEU A 143 1.41 -1.93 -11.01
CA LEU A 143 2.48 -0.91 -11.01
C LEU A 143 2.81 -0.43 -9.59
N GLN A 144 1.79 -0.24 -8.75
CA GLN A 144 1.97 0.14 -7.34
C GLN A 144 2.63 -0.99 -6.52
N ALA A 145 2.32 -2.25 -6.81
CA ALA A 145 3.00 -3.39 -6.21
C ALA A 145 4.47 -3.46 -6.61
N LEU A 146 4.81 -3.21 -7.89
CA LEU A 146 6.19 -3.08 -8.34
C LEU A 146 6.92 -1.95 -7.61
N LYS A 147 6.29 -0.79 -7.44
CA LYS A 147 6.87 0.33 -6.69
C LYS A 147 7.15 -0.02 -5.25
N LEU A 148 6.23 -0.71 -4.58
CA LEU A 148 6.45 -1.21 -3.21
C LEU A 148 7.64 -2.18 -3.13
N LEU A 149 7.76 -3.09 -4.11
CA LEU A 149 8.93 -3.97 -4.22
C LEU A 149 10.22 -3.16 -4.40
N GLY A 150 10.21 -2.14 -5.27
CA GLY A 150 11.35 -1.26 -5.49
C GLY A 150 11.76 -0.50 -4.24
N TYR A 151 10.82 0.06 -3.48
CA TYR A 151 11.12 0.71 -2.19
C TYR A 151 11.75 -0.26 -1.19
N PHE A 152 11.26 -1.50 -1.13
CA PHE A 152 11.82 -2.52 -0.26
C PHE A 152 13.25 -2.89 -0.68
N LEU A 153 13.47 -3.15 -1.97
CA LEU A 153 14.76 -3.58 -2.50
C LEU A 153 15.80 -2.45 -2.40
N SER A 154 15.51 -1.25 -2.89
CA SER A 154 16.44 -0.09 -2.87
C SER A 154 16.93 0.32 -1.47
N ARG A 155 16.21 -0.09 -0.41
CA ARG A 155 16.56 0.19 0.99
C ARG A 155 17.05 -1.06 1.75
N SER A 156 17.10 -2.21 1.08
CA SER A 156 17.60 -3.47 1.63
C SER A 156 19.09 -3.65 1.44
N THR A 157 19.73 -4.38 2.34
CA THR A 157 21.12 -4.84 2.15
C THR A 157 21.19 -5.89 1.04
N HIS A 158 22.33 -6.04 0.38
CA HIS A 158 22.53 -7.11 -0.62
C HIS A 158 22.17 -8.49 -0.09
N LYS A 159 22.54 -8.81 1.15
CA LYS A 159 22.18 -10.07 1.79
C LYS A 159 20.67 -10.27 1.87
N ARG A 160 19.91 -9.24 2.28
CA ARG A 160 18.44 -9.34 2.38
C ARG A 160 17.79 -9.46 1.00
N LYS A 161 18.26 -8.70 0.00
CA LYS A 161 17.78 -8.83 -1.39
C LYS A 161 17.94 -10.28 -1.87
N TYR A 162 19.14 -10.83 -1.71
CA TYR A 162 19.44 -12.21 -2.07
C TYR A 162 18.58 -13.23 -1.31
N ASP A 163 18.52 -13.11 0.02
CA ASP A 163 17.78 -14.06 0.88
C ASP A 163 16.26 -14.03 0.60
N VAL A 164 15.72 -12.92 0.10
CA VAL A 164 14.28 -12.77 -0.19
C VAL A 164 13.94 -13.12 -1.64
N MET A 165 14.72 -12.65 -2.61
CA MET A 165 14.38 -12.76 -4.04
C MET A 165 14.92 -14.04 -4.70
N ASN A 166 16.05 -14.57 -4.22
CA ASN A 166 16.68 -15.73 -4.83
C ASN A 166 15.92 -17.05 -4.56
N PRO A 167 15.41 -17.30 -3.33
CA PRO A 167 14.59 -18.50 -3.10
C PRO A 167 13.35 -18.52 -4.00
N HIS A 168 12.94 -19.71 -4.44
CA HIS A 168 11.76 -19.90 -5.29
C HIS A 168 11.79 -19.15 -6.63
N ASN A 169 12.96 -18.69 -7.09
CA ASN A 169 13.15 -17.99 -8.36
C ASN A 169 12.21 -16.78 -8.53
N LEU A 170 12.09 -15.91 -7.51
CA LEU A 170 11.13 -14.80 -7.56
C LEU A 170 11.36 -13.84 -8.72
N TYR A 171 12.59 -13.72 -9.24
CA TYR A 171 12.86 -12.97 -10.47
C TYR A 171 12.13 -13.55 -11.69
N THR A 172 12.14 -14.87 -11.85
CA THR A 172 11.41 -15.55 -12.92
C THR A 172 9.91 -15.42 -12.71
N LEU A 173 9.45 -15.63 -11.47
CA LEU A 173 8.03 -15.44 -11.13
C LEU A 173 7.56 -14.01 -11.39
N LEU A 174 8.43 -13.00 -11.18
CA LEU A 174 8.12 -11.61 -11.44
C LEU A 174 7.84 -11.40 -12.93
N ALA A 175 8.72 -11.93 -13.80
CA ALA A 175 8.53 -11.86 -15.24
C ALA A 175 7.22 -12.52 -15.69
N GLU A 176 6.91 -13.71 -15.17
CA GLU A 176 5.65 -14.41 -15.46
C GLU A 176 4.43 -13.60 -15.00
N ARG A 177 4.47 -13.03 -13.78
CA ARG A 177 3.36 -12.26 -13.21
C ARG A 177 3.06 -10.98 -13.99
N LEU A 178 4.09 -10.32 -14.51
CA LEU A 178 3.91 -9.09 -15.30
C LEU A 178 3.20 -9.32 -16.63
N LEU A 179 3.24 -10.55 -17.16
CA LEU A 179 2.63 -10.93 -18.43
C LEU A 179 1.29 -11.65 -18.26
N VAL A 180 0.75 -11.76 -17.03
CA VAL A 180 -0.54 -12.45 -16.78
C VAL A 180 -1.70 -11.78 -17.52
N HIS A 181 -1.69 -10.45 -17.60
CA HIS A 181 -2.78 -9.63 -18.16
C HIS A 181 -2.35 -8.81 -19.39
N GLU A 182 -1.12 -9.00 -19.87
CA GLU A 182 -0.51 -8.19 -20.94
C GLU A 182 0.32 -9.09 -21.87
N GLU A 183 0.19 -8.92 -23.19
CA GLU A 183 1.03 -9.64 -24.16
C GLU A 183 2.44 -9.06 -24.26
N THR A 184 2.61 -7.77 -23.96
CA THR A 184 3.89 -7.05 -24.06
C THR A 184 4.07 -6.10 -22.88
N LEU A 185 5.33 -5.78 -22.55
CA LEU A 185 5.63 -4.83 -21.47
C LEU A 185 5.25 -3.41 -21.87
N THR A 186 4.35 -2.81 -21.10
CA THR A 186 3.99 -1.40 -21.26
C THR A 186 5.08 -0.47 -20.75
N LEU A 187 5.14 0.76 -21.27
CA LEU A 187 6.13 1.76 -20.84
C LEU A 187 6.12 2.02 -19.32
N PRO A 188 4.97 2.14 -18.63
CA PRO A 188 4.97 2.31 -17.17
C PRO A 188 5.55 1.10 -16.43
N THR A 189 5.35 -0.11 -16.95
CA THR A 189 5.92 -1.34 -16.40
C THR A 189 7.43 -1.34 -16.56
N TYR A 190 7.92 -1.01 -17.76
CA TYR A 190 9.34 -0.83 -18.02
C TYR A 190 9.96 0.21 -17.09
N ASN A 191 9.32 1.37 -16.92
CA ASN A 191 9.80 2.43 -16.03
C ASN A 191 9.94 1.92 -14.59
N CYS A 192 8.95 1.20 -14.06
CA CYS A 192 9.04 0.64 -12.71
C CYS A 192 10.20 -0.36 -12.58
N LEU A 193 10.41 -1.22 -13.58
CA LEU A 193 11.54 -2.16 -13.60
C LEU A 193 12.88 -1.45 -13.69
N TYR A 194 12.98 -0.41 -14.53
CA TYR A 194 14.18 0.41 -14.66
C TYR A 194 14.53 1.09 -13.33
N GLU A 195 13.55 1.65 -12.63
CA GLU A 195 13.74 2.23 -11.31
C GLU A 195 14.21 1.18 -10.28
N ILE A 196 13.70 -0.05 -10.33
CA ILE A 196 14.17 -1.16 -9.46
C ILE A 196 15.65 -1.47 -9.75
N LEU A 197 16.02 -1.61 -11.03
CA LEU A 197 17.39 -1.93 -11.45
C LEU A 197 18.40 -0.83 -11.14
N THR A 198 17.95 0.43 -11.12
CA THR A 198 18.79 1.58 -10.77
C THR A 198 18.70 1.95 -9.30
N GLU A 199 17.78 1.35 -8.54
CA GLU A 199 17.43 1.68 -7.16
C GLU A 199 16.96 3.13 -6.94
N HIS A 200 16.54 3.82 -8.01
CA HIS A 200 16.03 5.19 -7.97
C HIS A 200 14.50 5.21 -8.12
N ILE A 201 13.81 4.85 -7.04
CA ILE A 201 12.35 4.72 -7.04
C ILE A 201 11.67 6.09 -6.92
N SER A 202 10.84 6.45 -7.89
CA SER A 202 10.01 7.65 -7.82
C SER A 202 8.68 7.38 -7.10
N GLN A 203 8.15 8.40 -6.42
CA GLN A 203 6.92 8.28 -5.63
C GLN A 203 5.67 8.00 -6.47
N GLN A 204 5.62 8.55 -7.68
CA GLN A 204 4.50 8.39 -8.61
C GLN A 204 4.85 7.39 -9.72
N VAL A 205 3.81 6.80 -10.33
CA VAL A 205 4.01 5.99 -11.53
C VAL A 205 4.30 6.91 -12.72
N MET A 206 5.40 6.64 -13.41
CA MET A 206 5.82 7.41 -14.58
C MET A 206 5.21 6.81 -15.84
N TYR A 207 4.39 7.59 -16.54
CA TYR A 207 3.73 7.19 -17.81
C TYR A 207 4.46 7.70 -19.05
N CYS A 208 5.46 8.55 -18.86
CA CYS A 208 6.34 9.09 -19.89
C CYS A 208 7.76 8.52 -19.72
N LYS A 209 8.58 8.66 -20.76
CA LYS A 209 9.96 8.19 -20.74
C LYS A 209 10.75 8.90 -19.63
N HIS A 210 11.59 8.15 -18.90
CA HIS A 210 12.54 8.76 -17.97
C HIS A 210 13.50 9.73 -18.69
N PRO A 211 13.98 10.77 -17.99
CA PRO A 211 15.13 11.55 -18.45
C PRO A 211 16.32 10.65 -18.77
N GLU A 212 17.25 11.14 -19.59
CA GLU A 212 18.47 10.38 -19.87
C GLU A 212 19.23 10.09 -18.55
N PRO A 213 19.75 8.86 -18.39
CA PRO A 213 20.45 8.47 -17.17
C PRO A 213 21.65 9.38 -16.94
N GLU A 214 21.78 9.91 -15.74
CA GLU A 214 22.96 10.67 -15.35
C GLU A 214 24.16 9.72 -15.27
N SER A 215 25.37 10.22 -15.57
CA SER A 215 26.59 9.41 -15.71
C SER A 215 26.99 8.60 -14.46
N HIS A 216 26.35 8.85 -13.32
CA HIS A 216 26.58 8.16 -12.06
C HIS A 216 25.60 7.00 -11.78
N TYR A 217 24.59 6.81 -12.64
CA TYR A 217 23.62 5.72 -12.49
C TYR A 217 24.34 4.40 -12.78
N ARG A 218 24.29 3.48 -11.82
CA ARG A 218 24.82 2.12 -11.97
C ARG A 218 23.64 1.17 -12.01
N LEU A 219 23.72 0.18 -12.90
CA LEU A 219 22.84 -0.98 -12.85
C LEU A 219 23.30 -1.82 -11.66
N GLU A 220 22.55 -1.74 -10.57
CA GLU A 220 22.70 -2.69 -9.48
C GLU A 220 22.02 -3.98 -9.95
N ASN A 221 22.65 -5.13 -9.69
CA ASN A 221 21.98 -6.41 -9.90
C ASN A 221 21.24 -6.72 -8.60
N PRO A 222 19.91 -6.51 -8.53
CA PRO A 222 19.15 -6.70 -7.30
C PRO A 222 19.26 -8.14 -6.78
#